data_AF-A0A7V7YJA4-F1
#
_entry.id   AF-A0A7V7YJA4-F1
#
_cell.length_a   1.000
_cell.length_b   1.000
_cell.length_c   1.000
_cell.angle_alpha   90.00
_cell.angle_beta   90.00
_cell.angle_gamma   90.00
#
_symmetry.space_group_name_H-M   'P 1'
#
loop_
_entity.id
_entity.type
_entity.pdbx_description
1 polymer ?
#
loop_
_entity_poly.entity_id
_entity_poly.type
_entity_poly.pdbx_seq_one_letter_code
_entity_poly.pdbx_strand_id
1 'polypeptide(L)'
;MSNPIALGQLLAQVSDPYDRNARLAPALIVLMPLTVSFIAAFRDELDTMQVVATVIATFCAPFLLSSVVRFQGKKLEEKLVRKWGGMPSTILLRHRNERLNPVTKAGYHKAIQEKLKAEVPSAAKERGSPGKADHAYEDAVAKLRERTRGTEALVFKENISYGFFRNMSALRPFGVATSAAGVLVGLLMTGALTLNPLAFTWSSLLHPGFEGGTTLLVSGVLLFLWCSSFSHCRVESAAYAYAERLLTAFDRLPSSQSP
;
A
#
# COMPACT_ATOMS: atom_id res chain seq x y z
N MET A 1 23.75 4.72 22.71
CA MET A 1 22.66 4.91 23.69
C MET A 1 21.34 4.94 22.93
N SER A 2 20.64 3.81 22.88
CA SER A 2 19.36 3.68 22.16
C SER A 2 18.28 4.50 22.88
N ASN A 3 17.68 5.47 22.19
CA ASN A 3 16.65 6.33 22.77
C ASN A 3 15.40 5.48 23.09
N PRO A 4 15.00 5.31 24.37
CA PRO A 4 13.91 4.40 24.75
C PRO A 4 12.56 4.76 24.11
N ILE A 5 12.38 6.03 23.73
CA ILE A 5 11.22 6.53 22.99
C ILE A 5 11.16 5.94 21.58
N ALA A 6 12.31 5.79 20.91
CA ALA A 6 12.36 5.20 19.57
C ALA A 6 11.97 3.73 19.61
N LEU A 7 12.46 2.97 20.60
CA LEU A 7 12.11 1.55 20.74
C LEU A 7 10.61 1.33 20.99
N GLY A 8 9.99 2.17 21.82
CA GLY A 8 8.54 2.12 22.06
C GLY A 8 7.70 2.40 20.80
N GLN A 9 8.13 3.36 19.97
CA GLN A 9 7.47 3.66 18.70
C GLN A 9 7.62 2.54 17.67
N LEU A 10 8.80 1.90 17.61
CA LEU A 10 9.07 0.74 16.77
C LEU A 10 8.14 -0.43 17.14
N LEU A 11 8.03 -0.74 18.44
CA LEU A 11 7.17 -1.81 18.94
C LEU A 11 5.68 -1.54 18.66
N ALA A 12 5.23 -0.29 18.78
CA ALA A 12 3.85 0.09 18.47
C ALA A 12 3.52 -0.09 16.98
N GLN A 13 4.44 0.27 16.08
CA GLN A 13 4.25 0.11 14.63
C GLN A 13 4.22 -1.35 14.18
N VAL A 14 5.01 -2.24 14.80
CA VAL A 14 4.94 -3.69 14.54
C VAL A 14 3.62 -4.28 15.04
N SER A 15 3.10 -3.73 16.14
CA SER A 15 1.87 -4.20 16.78
C SER A 15 0.62 -3.75 16.05
N ASP A 16 0.59 -2.54 15.47
CA ASP A 16 -0.54 -2.05 14.67
C ASP A 16 -0.64 -2.83 13.34
N PRO A 17 -1.72 -3.61 13.12
CA PRO A 17 -1.90 -4.35 11.87
C PRO A 17 -1.94 -3.45 10.63
N TYR A 18 -2.37 -2.20 10.78
CA TYR A 18 -2.38 -1.25 9.66
C TYR A 18 -0.96 -0.87 9.26
N ASP A 19 -0.15 -0.41 10.20
CA ASP A 19 1.20 0.03 9.93
C ASP A 19 2.07 -1.12 9.43
N ARG A 20 1.93 -2.31 10.02
CA ARG A 20 2.63 -3.51 9.57
C ARG A 20 2.32 -3.86 8.11
N ASN A 21 1.05 -4.01 7.76
CA ASN A 21 0.67 -4.52 6.44
C ASN A 21 0.68 -3.43 5.35
N ALA A 22 0.24 -2.22 5.66
CA ALA A 22 0.13 -1.16 4.67
C ALA A 22 1.43 -0.38 4.49
N ARG A 23 2.35 -0.33 5.47
CA ARG A 23 3.56 0.53 5.41
C ARG A 23 4.86 -0.26 5.52
N LEU A 24 5.00 -1.06 6.57
CA LEU A 24 6.25 -1.81 6.85
C LEU A 24 6.48 -2.90 5.81
N ALA A 25 5.46 -3.68 5.44
CA ALA A 25 5.59 -4.71 4.41
C ALA A 25 6.06 -4.15 3.05
N PRO A 26 5.47 -3.07 2.49
CA PRO A 26 6.02 -2.42 1.29
C PRO A 26 7.47 -1.96 1.42
N ALA A 27 7.86 -1.39 2.57
CA ALA A 27 9.22 -0.97 2.82
C ALA A 27 10.21 -2.15 2.77
N LEU A 28 9.85 -3.27 3.40
CA LEU A 28 10.66 -4.50 3.39
C LEU A 28 10.77 -5.10 1.99
N ILE A 29 9.67 -5.18 1.24
CA ILE A 29 9.67 -5.77 -0.11
C ILE A 29 10.57 -4.98 -1.07
N VAL A 30 10.62 -3.64 -0.95
CA VAL A 30 11.52 -2.81 -1.77
C VAL A 30 12.99 -3.08 -1.47
N LEU A 31 13.36 -3.30 -0.20
CA LEU A 31 14.75 -3.51 0.21
C LEU A 31 15.22 -4.96 0.02
N MET A 32 14.29 -5.91 0.00
CA MET A 32 14.56 -7.35 -0.03
C MET A 32 15.60 -7.80 -1.08
N PRO A 33 15.60 -7.33 -2.35
CA PRO A 33 16.61 -7.75 -3.31
C PRO A 33 18.04 -7.49 -2.84
N LEU A 34 18.29 -6.30 -2.28
CA LEU A 34 19.62 -5.88 -1.84
C LEU A 34 20.03 -6.57 -0.53
N THR A 35 19.08 -6.73 0.40
CA THR A 35 19.32 -7.47 1.65
C THR A 35 19.72 -8.91 1.37
N VAL A 36 19.00 -9.59 0.47
CA VAL A 36 19.31 -10.97 0.10
C VAL A 36 20.65 -11.05 -0.63
N SER A 37 20.92 -10.12 -1.55
CA SER A 37 22.22 -10.05 -2.24
C SER A 37 23.38 -9.92 -1.26
N PHE A 38 23.24 -9.03 -0.26
CA PHE A 38 24.25 -8.82 0.76
C PHE A 38 24.48 -10.06 1.62
N ILE A 39 23.40 -10.65 2.17
CA ILE A 39 23.51 -11.85 3.01
C ILE A 39 24.11 -13.01 2.21
N ALA A 40 23.73 -13.17 0.95
CA ALA A 40 24.25 -14.21 0.08
C ALA A 40 25.74 -14.03 -0.20
N ALA A 41 26.21 -12.81 -0.45
CA ALA A 41 27.62 -12.53 -0.78
C ALA A 41 28.58 -12.68 0.40
N PHE A 42 28.13 -12.37 1.62
CA PHE A 42 28.99 -12.36 2.82
C PHE A 42 28.73 -13.55 3.76
N ARG A 43 28.06 -14.60 3.28
CA ARG A 43 27.64 -15.73 4.13
C ARG A 43 28.78 -16.45 4.84
N ASP A 44 29.94 -16.55 4.19
CA ASP A 44 31.08 -17.31 4.71
C ASP A 44 32.07 -16.39 5.49
N GLU A 45 31.89 -15.07 5.42
CA GLU A 45 32.74 -14.06 6.06
C GLU A 45 32.14 -13.48 7.34
N LEU A 46 30.82 -13.55 7.50
CA LEU A 46 30.11 -13.00 8.65
C LEU A 46 29.94 -14.07 9.72
N ASP A 47 30.40 -13.78 10.94
CA ASP A 47 29.98 -14.53 12.12
C ASP A 47 28.46 -14.34 12.32
N THR A 48 27.78 -15.31 12.94
CA THR A 48 26.31 -15.34 13.10
C THR A 48 25.78 -14.04 13.71
N MET A 49 26.55 -13.43 14.63
CA MET A 49 26.26 -12.15 15.27
C MET A 49 26.28 -10.95 14.30
N GLN A 50 27.14 -10.96 13.29
CA GLN A 50 27.26 -9.88 12.30
C GLN A 50 26.19 -9.99 11.21
N VAL A 51 25.80 -11.21 10.82
CA VAL A 51 24.61 -11.43 9.98
C VAL A 51 23.37 -10.89 10.69
N VAL A 52 23.20 -11.23 11.98
CA VAL A 52 22.09 -10.73 12.80
C VAL A 52 22.15 -9.21 12.94
N ALA A 53 23.32 -8.60 13.17
CA ALA A 53 23.46 -7.15 13.24
C ALA A 53 23.14 -6.45 11.90
N THR A 54 23.54 -7.04 10.78
CA THR A 54 23.26 -6.50 9.44
C THR A 54 21.78 -6.62 9.09
N VAL A 55 21.17 -7.76 9.44
CA VAL A 55 19.72 -7.94 9.38
C VAL A 55 19.05 -6.87 10.25
N ILE A 56 19.40 -6.74 11.53
CA ILE A 56 18.80 -5.73 12.41
C ILE A 56 18.98 -4.30 11.86
N ALA A 57 20.15 -3.92 11.36
CA ALA A 57 20.38 -2.61 10.75
C ALA A 57 19.52 -2.41 9.48
N THR A 58 19.42 -3.44 8.64
CA THR A 58 18.58 -3.49 7.45
C THR A 58 17.08 -3.51 7.79
N PHE A 59 16.71 -3.96 8.99
CA PHE A 59 15.33 -4.00 9.48
C PHE A 59 14.95 -2.76 10.31
N CYS A 60 15.91 -1.99 10.83
CA CYS A 60 15.70 -0.66 11.41
C CYS A 60 15.41 0.41 10.35
N ALA A 61 16.07 0.34 9.18
CA ALA A 61 15.83 1.24 8.05
C ALA A 61 14.36 1.24 7.54
N PRO A 62 13.63 0.11 7.44
CA PRO A 62 12.22 0.01 7.10
C PRO A 62 11.27 0.85 7.96
N PHE A 63 11.62 1.11 9.22
CA PHE A 63 10.78 1.94 10.09
C PHE A 63 10.89 3.43 9.71
N LEU A 64 12.09 3.90 9.41
CA LEU A 64 12.28 5.23 8.82
C LEU A 64 11.65 5.30 7.42
N LEU A 65 11.80 4.22 6.65
CA LEU A 65 11.22 4.11 5.32
C LEU A 65 9.69 4.09 5.36
N SER A 66 9.05 3.57 6.41
CA SER A 66 7.59 3.54 6.55
C SER A 66 6.96 4.93 6.48
N SER A 67 7.65 5.96 6.99
CA SER A 67 7.24 7.36 6.83
C SER A 67 7.33 7.82 5.37
N VAL A 68 8.41 7.45 4.68
CA VAL A 68 8.60 7.72 3.23
C VAL A 68 7.55 6.99 2.40
N VAL A 69 7.27 5.71 2.70
CA VAL A 69 6.23 4.90 2.07
C VAL A 69 4.88 5.61 2.18
N ARG A 70 4.52 6.08 3.38
CA ARG A 70 3.28 6.83 3.59
C ARG A 70 3.23 8.11 2.77
N PHE A 71 4.32 8.88 2.76
CA PHE A 71 4.41 10.13 2.02
C PHE A 71 4.24 9.91 0.51
N GLN A 72 4.98 8.96 -0.06
CA GLN A 72 4.91 8.61 -1.48
C GLN A 72 3.54 8.05 -1.85
N GLY A 73 2.97 7.21 -0.99
CA GLY A 73 1.61 6.69 -1.15
C GLY A 73 0.56 7.80 -1.20
N LYS A 74 0.64 8.78 -0.29
CA LYS A 74 -0.28 9.93 -0.28
C LYS A 74 -0.14 10.83 -1.51
N LYS A 75 1.10 11.11 -1.93
CA LYS A 75 1.37 11.84 -3.17
C LYS A 75 0.79 11.14 -4.41
N LEU A 76 0.85 9.80 -4.45
CA LEU A 76 0.21 9.03 -5.53
C LEU A 76 -1.33 9.11 -5.43
N GLU A 77 -1.89 8.95 -4.24
CA GLU A 77 -3.34 9.05 -4.01
C GLU A 77 -3.89 10.39 -4.48
N GLU A 78 -3.26 11.51 -4.14
CA GLU A 78 -3.69 12.83 -4.62
C GLU A 78 -3.76 12.91 -6.16
N LYS A 79 -2.78 12.32 -6.86
CA LYS A 79 -2.77 12.25 -8.33
C LYS A 79 -3.89 11.36 -8.86
N LEU A 80 -4.08 10.18 -8.25
CA LEU A 80 -5.10 9.23 -8.68
C LEU A 80 -6.52 9.73 -8.40
N VAL A 81 -6.76 10.35 -7.25
CA VAL A 81 -8.04 10.96 -6.88
C VAL A 81 -8.43 12.06 -7.85
N ARG A 82 -7.49 12.90 -8.27
CA ARG A 82 -7.73 13.89 -9.34
C ARG A 82 -8.10 13.21 -10.66
N LYS A 83 -7.44 12.11 -11.02
CA LYS A 83 -7.73 11.33 -12.24
C LYS A 83 -9.11 10.65 -12.18
N TRP A 84 -9.49 10.11 -11.03
CA TRP A 84 -10.82 9.51 -10.81
C TRP A 84 -11.93 10.55 -10.69
N GLY A 85 -11.55 11.82 -10.52
CA GLY A 85 -12.48 12.93 -10.31
C GLY A 85 -13.11 12.93 -8.92
N GLY A 86 -12.44 12.38 -7.91
CA GLY A 86 -12.90 12.32 -6.51
C GLY A 86 -12.48 11.03 -5.79
N MET A 87 -12.67 10.97 -4.48
CA MET A 87 -12.50 9.72 -3.72
C MET A 87 -13.59 8.72 -4.12
N PRO A 88 -13.29 7.42 -4.31
CA PRO A 88 -14.31 6.43 -4.66
C PRO A 88 -15.52 6.40 -3.72
N SER A 89 -15.32 6.60 -2.42
CA SER A 89 -16.41 6.74 -1.43
C SER A 89 -17.36 7.89 -1.73
N THR A 90 -16.83 9.01 -2.23
CA THR A 90 -17.61 10.17 -2.69
C THR A 90 -18.28 9.86 -4.03
N ILE A 91 -17.54 9.27 -4.96
CA ILE A 91 -18.02 8.94 -6.32
C ILE A 91 -19.26 8.04 -6.26
N LEU A 92 -19.24 7.00 -5.44
CA LEU A 92 -20.34 6.05 -5.30
C LEU A 92 -21.65 6.71 -4.80
N LEU A 93 -21.54 7.80 -4.04
CA LEU A 93 -22.69 8.52 -3.50
C LEU A 93 -23.29 9.52 -4.49
N ARG A 94 -22.58 9.91 -5.55
CA ARG A 94 -23.08 10.85 -6.55
C ARG A 94 -24.31 10.28 -7.26
N HIS A 95 -25.34 11.11 -7.46
CA HIS A 95 -26.52 10.75 -8.25
C HIS A 95 -26.13 10.33 -9.67
N ARG A 96 -25.17 11.02 -10.30
CA ARG A 96 -24.72 10.76 -11.67
C ARG A 96 -23.89 9.48 -11.87
N ASN A 97 -23.42 8.83 -10.81
CA ASN A 97 -22.59 7.64 -10.92
C ASN A 97 -23.42 6.36 -10.90
N GLU A 98 -23.33 5.50 -11.91
CA GLU A 98 -24.20 4.32 -12.05
C GLU A 98 -23.63 3.03 -11.43
N ARG A 99 -22.48 3.11 -10.73
CA ARG A 99 -21.81 1.92 -10.19
C ARG A 99 -22.61 1.23 -9.08
N LEU A 100 -23.34 2.01 -8.28
CA LEU A 100 -24.28 1.46 -7.30
C LEU A 100 -25.68 1.38 -7.90
N ASN A 101 -26.39 0.30 -7.58
CA ASN A 101 -27.82 0.19 -7.87
C ASN A 101 -28.56 1.43 -7.30
N PRO A 102 -29.45 2.07 -8.07
CA PRO A 102 -30.17 3.27 -7.64
C PRO A 102 -30.93 3.10 -6.31
N VAL A 103 -31.50 1.92 -6.07
CA VAL A 103 -32.24 1.60 -4.83
C VAL A 103 -31.29 1.56 -3.63
N THR A 104 -30.16 0.88 -3.76
CA THR A 104 -29.11 0.82 -2.72
C THR A 104 -28.57 2.22 -2.42
N LYS A 105 -28.30 3.02 -3.46
CA LYS A 105 -27.81 4.39 -3.29
C LYS A 105 -28.82 5.27 -2.55
N ALA A 106 -30.10 5.19 -2.90
CA ALA A 106 -31.17 5.90 -2.20
C ALA A 106 -31.23 5.48 -0.71
N GLY A 107 -31.03 4.19 -0.41
CA GLY A 107 -30.89 3.69 0.95
C GLY A 107 -29.73 4.35 1.71
N TYR A 108 -28.55 4.48 1.09
CA TYR A 108 -27.41 5.18 1.70
C TYR A 108 -27.67 6.68 1.89
N HIS A 109 -28.30 7.36 0.93
CA HIS A 109 -28.69 8.76 1.09
C HIS A 109 -29.62 8.97 2.27
N LYS A 110 -30.62 8.10 2.44
CA LYS A 110 -31.51 8.11 3.60
C LYS A 110 -30.74 7.84 4.90
N ALA A 111 -29.85 6.85 4.91
CA ALA A 111 -29.04 6.52 6.08
C ALA A 111 -28.09 7.67 6.49
N ILE A 112 -27.54 8.41 5.54
CA ILE A 112 -26.72 9.60 5.83
C ILE A 112 -27.56 10.67 6.56
N GLN A 113 -28.76 10.95 6.08
CA GLN A 113 -29.66 11.93 6.71
C GLN A 113 -30.10 11.46 8.11
N GLU A 114 -30.50 10.19 8.24
CA GLU A 114 -31.08 9.66 9.48
C GLU A 114 -30.02 9.40 10.56
N LYS A 115 -28.91 8.76 10.19
CA LYS A 115 -27.90 8.25 11.14
C LYS A 115 -26.73 9.20 11.36
N LEU A 116 -26.34 9.97 10.34
CA LEU A 116 -25.22 10.92 10.45
C LEU A 116 -25.67 12.37 10.61
N LYS A 117 -26.96 12.66 10.43
CA LYS A 117 -27.53 14.02 10.45
C LYS A 117 -26.76 14.97 9.50
N ALA A 118 -26.35 14.46 8.34
CA ALA A 118 -25.63 15.21 7.32
C ALA A 118 -26.53 15.53 6.13
N GLU A 119 -26.30 16.65 5.46
CA GLU A 119 -27.04 17.02 4.25
C GLU A 119 -26.64 16.07 3.10
N VAL A 120 -27.65 15.60 2.37
CA VAL A 120 -27.46 14.91 1.10
C VAL A 120 -28.04 15.78 0.00
N PRO A 121 -27.25 16.21 -1.00
CA PRO A 121 -27.74 17.04 -2.09
C PRO A 121 -28.73 16.25 -2.95
N SER A 122 -29.76 16.94 -3.46
CA SER A 122 -30.65 16.35 -4.46
C SER A 122 -29.96 16.25 -5.82
N ALA A 123 -30.46 15.39 -6.71
CA ALA A 123 -29.91 15.24 -8.06
C ALA A 123 -29.89 16.58 -8.83
N ALA A 124 -30.88 17.45 -8.62
CA ALA A 124 -30.91 18.79 -9.22
C ALA A 124 -29.82 19.71 -8.64
N LYS A 125 -29.63 19.71 -7.32
CA LYS A 125 -28.54 20.47 -6.66
C LYS A 125 -27.17 19.98 -7.11
N GLU A 126 -26.97 18.67 -7.23
CA GLU A 126 -25.72 18.09 -7.72
C GLU A 126 -25.41 18.54 -9.16
N ARG A 127 -26.41 18.50 -10.06
CA ARG A 127 -26.22 18.98 -11.45
C ARG A 127 -25.88 20.47 -11.50
N GLY A 128 -26.52 21.29 -10.66
CA GLY A 128 -26.27 22.73 -10.62
C GLY A 128 -24.92 23.11 -10.02
N SER A 129 -24.40 22.33 -9.07
CA SER A 129 -23.08 22.56 -8.47
C SER A 129 -22.41 21.26 -8.02
N PRO A 130 -21.71 20.54 -8.92
CA PRO A 130 -21.09 19.25 -8.61
C PRO A 130 -20.08 19.32 -7.47
N GLY A 131 -19.26 20.38 -7.41
CA GLY A 131 -18.25 20.55 -6.36
C GLY A 131 -18.84 20.78 -4.97
N LYS A 132 -19.92 21.58 -4.86
CA LYS A 132 -20.62 21.75 -3.57
C LYS A 132 -21.29 20.45 -3.11
N ALA A 133 -21.83 19.68 -4.05
CA ALA A 133 -22.39 18.36 -3.74
C ALA A 133 -21.32 17.38 -3.27
N ASP A 134 -20.14 17.38 -3.90
CA ASP A 134 -19.01 16.55 -3.49
C ASP A 134 -18.56 16.87 -2.05
N HIS A 135 -18.50 18.14 -1.65
CA HIS A 135 -18.19 18.49 -0.25
C HIS A 135 -19.20 17.89 0.76
N ALA A 136 -20.49 17.88 0.43
CA ALA A 136 -21.52 17.28 1.30
C ALA A 136 -21.34 15.75 1.42
N TYR A 137 -21.03 15.08 0.31
CA TYR A 137 -20.70 13.65 0.32
C TYR A 137 -19.40 13.36 1.09
N GLU A 138 -18.38 14.19 0.95
CA GLU A 138 -17.11 14.05 1.67
C GLU A 138 -17.30 14.22 3.19
N ASP A 139 -18.10 15.18 3.64
CA ASP A 139 -18.47 15.35 5.05
C ASP A 139 -19.21 14.10 5.58
N ALA A 140 -20.20 13.61 4.85
CA ALA A 140 -20.93 12.40 5.22
C ALA A 140 -20.00 11.17 5.32
N VAL A 141 -19.10 10.99 4.36
CA VAL A 141 -18.09 9.92 4.38
C VAL A 141 -17.13 10.08 5.55
N ALA A 142 -16.69 11.30 5.87
CA ALA A 142 -15.81 11.55 7.01
C ALA A 142 -16.48 11.17 8.34
N LYS A 143 -17.75 11.55 8.53
CA LYS A 143 -18.55 11.15 9.70
C LYS A 143 -18.73 9.64 9.79
N LEU A 144 -19.01 8.97 8.67
CA LEU A 144 -19.12 7.52 8.60
C LEU A 144 -17.80 6.82 8.99
N ARG A 145 -16.67 7.31 8.47
CA ARG A 145 -15.34 6.76 8.80
C ARG A 145 -15.04 6.87 10.29
N GLU A 146 -15.40 7.98 10.93
CA GLU A 146 -15.19 8.13 12.37
C GLU A 146 -16.09 7.19 13.18
N ARG A 147 -17.37 7.03 12.79
CA ARG A 147 -18.32 6.12 13.46
C ARG A 147 -17.96 4.63 13.33
N THR A 148 -17.24 4.27 12.27
CA THR A 148 -16.82 2.89 11.98
C THR A 148 -15.40 2.57 12.46
N ARG A 149 -14.71 3.56 13.01
CA ARG A 149 -13.32 3.45 13.45
C ARG A 149 -13.21 2.49 14.63
N GLY A 150 -12.47 1.41 14.45
CA GLY A 150 -12.23 0.40 15.50
C GLY A 150 -13.41 -0.55 15.75
N THR A 151 -14.57 -0.31 15.13
CA THR A 151 -15.78 -1.14 15.31
C THR A 151 -16.06 -2.05 14.10
N GLU A 152 -15.67 -1.66 12.89
CA GLU A 152 -15.92 -2.41 11.67
C GLU A 152 -14.65 -3.11 11.13
N ALA A 153 -14.43 -4.35 11.55
CA ALA A 153 -13.24 -5.13 11.17
C ALA A 153 -13.08 -5.32 9.66
N LEU A 154 -14.19 -5.47 8.92
CA LEU A 154 -14.16 -5.63 7.46
C LEU A 154 -13.76 -4.33 6.76
N VAL A 155 -14.25 -3.18 7.22
CA VAL A 155 -13.83 -1.85 6.71
C VAL A 155 -12.34 -1.65 6.97
N PHE A 156 -11.87 -2.03 8.15
CA PHE A 156 -10.45 -1.96 8.51
C PHE A 156 -9.58 -2.84 7.59
N LYS A 157 -10.01 -4.07 7.30
CA LYS A 157 -9.31 -4.97 6.38
C LYS A 157 -9.20 -4.39 4.96
N GLU A 158 -10.29 -3.83 4.42
CA GLU A 158 -10.24 -3.19 3.11
C GLU A 158 -9.38 -1.91 3.11
N ASN A 159 -9.36 -1.15 4.21
CA ASN A 159 -8.48 0.00 4.35
C ASN A 159 -6.99 -0.39 4.35
N ILE A 160 -6.66 -1.53 4.98
CA ILE A 160 -5.30 -2.10 4.92
C ILE A 160 -4.95 -2.48 3.48
N SER A 161 -5.84 -3.19 2.79
CA SER A 161 -5.66 -3.61 1.39
C SER A 161 -5.43 -2.40 0.47
N TYR A 162 -6.29 -1.38 0.59
CA TYR A 162 -6.15 -0.13 -0.15
C TYR A 162 -4.81 0.57 0.15
N GLY A 163 -4.45 0.68 1.44
CA GLY A 163 -3.18 1.24 1.88
C GLY A 163 -1.97 0.49 1.29
N PHE A 164 -2.01 -0.84 1.30
CA PHE A 164 -0.97 -1.70 0.72
C PHE A 164 -0.81 -1.46 -0.78
N PHE A 165 -1.88 -1.57 -1.58
CA PHE A 165 -1.76 -1.40 -3.03
C PHE A 165 -1.32 0.00 -3.43
N ARG A 166 -1.86 1.04 -2.77
CA ARG A 166 -1.44 2.43 -2.98
C ARG A 166 0.06 2.60 -2.71
N ASN A 167 0.52 2.10 -1.56
CA ASN A 167 1.90 2.27 -1.13
C ASN A 167 2.86 1.46 -2.00
N MET A 168 2.53 0.21 -2.35
CA MET A 168 3.29 -0.59 -3.31
C MET A 168 3.37 0.12 -4.67
N SER A 169 2.24 0.57 -5.23
CA SER A 169 2.25 1.23 -6.53
C SER A 169 3.08 2.53 -6.53
N ALA A 170 3.07 3.29 -5.43
CA ALA A 170 3.92 4.47 -5.26
C ALA A 170 5.42 4.14 -5.18
N LEU A 171 5.77 2.98 -4.62
CA LEU A 171 7.14 2.51 -4.50
C LEU A 171 7.65 1.74 -5.72
N ARG A 172 6.79 1.46 -6.71
CA ARG A 172 7.15 0.74 -7.93
C ARG A 172 8.49 1.15 -8.57
N PRO A 173 8.82 2.44 -8.78
CA PRO A 173 10.11 2.80 -9.37
C PRO A 173 11.30 2.40 -8.48
N PHE A 174 11.17 2.51 -7.15
CA PHE A 174 12.21 2.08 -6.21
C PHE A 174 12.36 0.56 -6.20
N GLY A 175 11.23 -0.17 -6.18
CA GLY A 175 11.23 -1.62 -6.24
C GLY A 175 11.84 -2.17 -7.54
N VAL A 176 11.53 -1.56 -8.69
CA VAL A 176 12.19 -1.90 -9.97
C VAL A 176 13.68 -1.64 -9.89
N ALA A 177 14.10 -0.48 -9.37
CA ALA A 177 15.51 -0.12 -9.28
C ALA A 177 16.31 -1.07 -8.37
N THR A 178 15.80 -1.38 -7.18
CA THR A 178 16.47 -2.29 -6.24
C THR A 178 16.48 -3.72 -6.76
N SER A 179 15.40 -4.19 -7.38
CA SER A 179 15.36 -5.51 -8.01
C SER A 179 16.29 -5.61 -9.23
N ALA A 180 16.37 -4.58 -10.07
CA ALA A 180 17.30 -4.55 -11.21
C ALA A 180 18.76 -4.55 -10.74
N ALA A 181 19.08 -3.78 -9.69
CA ALA A 181 20.39 -3.81 -9.06
C ALA A 181 20.71 -5.19 -8.47
N GLY A 182 19.74 -5.84 -7.79
CA GLY A 182 19.89 -7.20 -7.28
C GLY A 182 20.11 -8.23 -8.40
N VAL A 183 19.43 -8.11 -9.54
CA VAL A 183 19.68 -8.96 -10.72
C VAL A 183 21.10 -8.73 -11.24
N LEU A 184 21.55 -7.48 -11.36
CA LEU A 184 22.92 -7.17 -11.78
C LEU A 184 23.97 -7.80 -10.84
N VAL A 185 23.78 -7.63 -9.53
CA VAL A 185 24.66 -8.23 -8.51
C VAL A 185 24.66 -9.76 -8.63
N GLY A 186 23.50 -10.39 -8.78
CA GLY A 186 23.40 -11.83 -9.00
C GLY A 186 24.13 -12.31 -10.26
N LEU A 187 24.03 -11.57 -11.37
CA LEU A 187 24.76 -11.88 -12.61
C LEU A 187 26.29 -11.80 -12.42
N LEU A 188 26.77 -10.85 -11.62
CA LEU A 188 28.19 -10.74 -11.27
C LEU A 188 28.63 -11.90 -10.37
N MET A 189 27.85 -12.23 -9.33
CA MET A 189 28.16 -13.31 -8.37
C MET A 189 28.18 -14.70 -9.01
N THR A 190 27.30 -14.95 -10.00
CA THR A 190 27.34 -16.19 -10.78
C THR A 190 28.53 -16.27 -11.73
N GLY A 191 29.24 -15.17 -11.99
CA GLY A 191 30.20 -15.06 -13.09
C GLY A 191 29.55 -15.10 -14.48
N ALA A 192 28.21 -14.98 -14.57
CA ALA A 192 27.51 -14.88 -15.84
C ALA A 192 27.76 -13.54 -16.52
N LEU A 193 28.06 -12.48 -15.76
CA LEU A 193 28.51 -11.18 -16.25
C LEU A 193 29.89 -10.87 -15.66
N THR A 194 30.87 -10.59 -16.53
CA THR A 194 32.16 -10.00 -16.14
C THR A 194 32.23 -8.58 -16.68
N LEU A 195 32.89 -7.67 -15.95
CA LEU A 195 33.00 -6.25 -16.37
C LEU A 195 34.34 -5.92 -17.05
N ASN A 196 35.39 -6.72 -16.79
CA ASN A 196 36.71 -6.50 -17.38
C ASN A 196 37.39 -7.84 -17.77
N PRO A 197 37.31 -8.26 -19.04
CA PRO A 197 36.53 -7.64 -20.12
C PRO A 197 35.02 -7.80 -19.91
N LEU A 198 34.22 -6.93 -20.54
CA LEU A 198 32.76 -7.06 -20.55
C LEU A 198 32.38 -8.31 -21.35
N ALA A 199 31.94 -9.37 -20.69
CA ALA A 199 31.54 -10.62 -21.33
C ALA A 199 30.35 -11.26 -20.60
N PHE A 200 29.58 -12.04 -21.35
CA PHE A 200 28.42 -12.76 -20.82
C PHE A 200 28.57 -14.27 -21.04
N THR A 201 28.57 -15.04 -19.96
CA THR A 201 28.81 -16.48 -19.96
C THR A 201 27.53 -17.22 -19.58
N TRP A 202 26.76 -17.65 -20.59
CA TRP A 202 25.46 -18.30 -20.39
C TRP A 202 25.54 -19.62 -19.60
N SER A 203 26.62 -20.37 -19.72
CA SER A 203 26.81 -21.64 -19.00
C SER A 203 26.86 -21.46 -17.49
N SER A 204 27.32 -20.31 -16.99
CA SER A 204 27.36 -19.99 -15.56
C SER A 204 25.96 -19.91 -14.94
N LEU A 205 24.92 -19.64 -15.74
CA LEU A 205 23.53 -19.63 -15.27
C LEU A 205 22.96 -21.04 -15.03
N LEU A 206 23.55 -22.08 -15.63
CA LEU A 206 23.14 -23.47 -15.39
C LEU A 206 23.64 -23.98 -14.03
N HIS A 207 24.73 -23.40 -13.53
CA HIS A 207 25.32 -23.72 -12.23
C HIS A 207 25.63 -22.42 -11.45
N PRO A 208 24.61 -21.64 -11.08
CA PRO A 208 24.78 -20.27 -10.56
C PRO A 208 25.37 -20.20 -9.14
N GLY A 209 25.67 -21.34 -8.53
CA GLY A 209 25.99 -21.43 -7.11
C GLY A 209 24.81 -20.99 -6.22
N PHE A 210 24.97 -21.16 -4.91
CA PHE A 210 23.94 -20.76 -3.95
C PHE A 210 23.74 -19.24 -3.93
N GLU A 211 24.84 -18.50 -3.95
CA GLU A 211 24.84 -17.05 -3.70
C GLU A 211 24.28 -16.27 -4.88
N GLY A 212 24.82 -16.51 -6.07
CA GLY A 212 24.31 -15.94 -7.31
C GLY A 212 22.91 -16.44 -7.65
N GLY A 213 22.64 -17.74 -7.46
CA GLY A 213 21.34 -18.35 -7.72
C GLY A 213 20.21 -17.76 -6.86
N THR A 214 20.40 -17.67 -5.54
CA THR A 214 19.41 -17.10 -4.62
C THR A 214 19.15 -15.63 -4.91
N THR A 215 20.21 -14.86 -5.16
CA THR A 215 20.12 -13.44 -5.47
C THR A 215 19.35 -13.18 -6.77
N LEU A 216 19.66 -13.94 -7.83
CA LEU A 216 18.96 -13.86 -9.12
C LEU A 216 17.50 -14.25 -8.99
N LEU A 217 17.19 -15.33 -8.28
CA LEU A 217 15.83 -15.82 -8.12
C LEU A 217 14.95 -14.79 -7.39
N VAL A 218 15.38 -14.32 -6.22
CA VAL A 218 14.61 -13.36 -5.43
C VAL A 218 14.46 -12.04 -6.18
N SER A 219 15.55 -11.52 -6.73
CA SER A 219 15.52 -10.24 -7.45
C SER A 219 14.71 -10.31 -8.74
N GLY A 220 14.81 -11.42 -9.49
CA GLY A 220 14.06 -11.64 -10.72
C GLY A 220 12.56 -11.80 -10.49
N VAL A 221 12.16 -12.60 -9.48
CA VAL A 221 10.74 -12.75 -9.10
C VAL A 221 10.16 -11.41 -8.66
N LEU A 222 10.89 -10.67 -7.82
CA LEU A 222 10.43 -9.34 -7.39
C LEU A 222 10.36 -8.35 -8.55
N LEU A 223 11.35 -8.33 -9.44
CA LEU A 223 11.34 -7.47 -10.63
C LEU A 223 10.10 -7.76 -11.48
N PHE A 224 9.79 -9.04 -11.69
CA PHE A 224 8.59 -9.47 -12.40
C PHE A 224 7.31 -8.97 -11.70
N LEU A 225 7.20 -9.12 -10.38
CA LEU A 225 6.05 -8.64 -9.59
C LEU A 225 5.94 -7.10 -9.65
N TRP A 226 7.04 -6.37 -9.56
CA TRP A 226 7.09 -4.91 -9.69
C TRP A 226 6.63 -4.42 -11.07
N CYS A 227 6.97 -5.15 -12.12
CA CYS A 227 6.56 -4.83 -13.48
C CYS A 227 5.09 -5.18 -13.77
N SER A 228 4.56 -6.27 -13.21
CA SER A 228 3.23 -6.80 -13.55
C SER A 228 2.11 -6.44 -12.57
N SER A 229 2.40 -6.41 -11.25
CA SER A 229 1.37 -6.57 -10.22
C SER A 229 1.00 -5.29 -9.46
N PHE A 230 1.81 -4.22 -9.50
CA PHE A 230 1.56 -3.01 -8.70
C PHE A 230 1.16 -1.80 -9.57
N SER A 231 0.13 -1.99 -10.40
CA SER A 231 -0.43 -0.98 -11.31
C SER A 231 -1.47 -0.06 -10.64
N HIS A 232 -1.69 1.14 -11.21
CA HIS A 232 -2.70 2.09 -10.73
C HIS A 232 -4.13 1.53 -10.77
N CYS A 233 -4.42 0.61 -11.70
CA CYS A 233 -5.73 -0.06 -11.80
C CYS A 233 -6.05 -0.86 -10.53
N ARG A 234 -5.07 -1.59 -9.98
CA ARG A 234 -5.26 -2.33 -8.72
C ARG A 234 -5.48 -1.41 -7.52
N VAL A 235 -4.85 -0.24 -7.51
CA VAL A 235 -5.10 0.78 -6.49
C VAL A 235 -6.55 1.25 -6.56
N GLU A 236 -7.06 1.52 -7.77
CA GLU A 236 -8.44 1.92 -7.99
C GLU A 236 -9.42 0.83 -7.54
N SER A 237 -9.21 -0.42 -7.94
CA SER A 237 -10.06 -1.55 -7.51
C SER A 237 -10.11 -1.67 -5.99
N ALA A 238 -8.96 -1.57 -5.31
CA ALA A 238 -8.90 -1.62 -3.85
C ALA A 238 -9.58 -0.40 -3.18
N ALA A 239 -9.47 0.78 -3.80
CA ALA A 239 -10.13 1.98 -3.31
C ALA A 239 -11.66 1.88 -3.40
N TYR A 240 -12.19 1.31 -4.48
CA TYR A 240 -13.62 1.02 -4.61
C TYR A 240 -14.09 -0.08 -3.66
N ALA A 241 -13.32 -1.17 -3.48
CA ALA A 241 -13.65 -2.21 -2.51
C ALA A 241 -13.75 -1.66 -1.08
N TYR A 242 -12.80 -0.79 -0.70
CA TYR A 242 -12.87 -0.05 0.58
C TYR A 242 -14.10 0.85 0.66
N ALA A 243 -14.38 1.61 -0.39
CA ALA A 243 -15.53 2.52 -0.44
C ALA A 243 -16.86 1.78 -0.30
N GLU A 244 -17.06 0.71 -1.07
CA GLU A 244 -18.27 -0.13 -1.01
C GLU A 244 -18.42 -0.74 0.39
N ARG A 245 -17.33 -1.29 0.96
CA ARG A 245 -17.35 -1.84 2.32
C ARG A 245 -17.69 -0.79 3.37
N LEU A 246 -17.12 0.40 3.26
CA LEU A 246 -17.42 1.52 4.16
C LEU A 246 -18.90 1.89 4.10
N LEU A 247 -19.49 2.00 2.91
CA LEU A 247 -20.92 2.32 2.78
C LEU A 247 -21.82 1.22 3.35
N THR A 248 -21.48 -0.06 3.19
CA THR A 248 -22.25 -1.17 3.82
C THR A 248 -22.26 -1.11 5.35
N ALA A 249 -21.34 -0.37 5.98
CA ALA A 249 -21.37 -0.18 7.42
C ALA A 249 -22.60 0.59 7.92
N PHE A 250 -23.31 1.33 7.04
CA PHE A 250 -24.59 1.96 7.39
C PHE A 250 -25.60 0.98 7.95
N ASP A 251 -25.58 -0.28 7.50
CA ASP A 251 -26.53 -1.32 7.92
C ASP A 251 -26.33 -1.70 9.40
N ARG A 252 -25.11 -1.52 9.92
CA ARG A 252 -24.73 -1.88 11.30
C ARG A 252 -24.68 -0.70 12.26
N LEU A 253 -24.72 0.53 11.74
CA LEU A 253 -24.76 1.71 12.60
C LEU A 253 -26.11 1.80 13.33
N PRO A 254 -26.13 2.02 14.65
CA PRO A 254 -27.37 2.31 15.35
C PRO A 254 -27.97 3.61 14.82
N SER A 255 -29.30 3.68 14.74
CA SER A 255 -29.99 4.94 14.50
C SER A 255 -29.60 5.91 15.62
N SER A 256 -29.22 7.15 15.28
CA SER A 256 -28.95 8.16 16.32
C SER A 256 -30.21 8.30 17.17
N GLN A 257 -30.17 7.89 18.43
CA GLN A 257 -31.28 8.15 19.36
C GLN A 257 -31.50 9.66 19.39
N SER A 258 -32.74 10.08 19.19
CA SER A 258 -33.15 11.45 19.48
C SER A 258 -32.86 11.71 20.97
N PRO A 259 -32.27 12.87 21.32
CA PRO A 259 -32.27 13.31 22.72
C PRO A 259 -33.71 13.46 23.25
#